data_AF-A0A3Q2QFH3-F1
#
_entry.id   AF-A0A3Q2QFH3-F1
#
_cell.length_a   1.000
_cell.length_b   1.000
_cell.length_c   1.000
_cell.angle_alpha   90.00
_cell.angle_beta   90.00
_cell.angle_gamma   90.00
#
_symmetry.space_group_name_H-M   'P 1'
#
loop_
_entity.id
_entity.type
_entity.pdbx_description
1 polymer ?
#
loop_
_entity_poly.entity_id
_entity_poly.type
_entity_poly.pdbx_seq_one_letter_code
_entity_poly.pdbx_strand_id
1 'polypeptide(L)'
;LLTLTLISVAGELHSYSEVCEALSTLEVALGFLAMTGGEPHMQLSCYLEEVLQMGNQVAQHIVKQAFSMCYLKHCVALWQLLASLKSENMLRLKRDPFVGVSEKYKEPLGEEEHRLLTAFFSKNSADSFLLEMHEFLVLVLKKANDPDTYRPDWLKDTLVSYMERKDMDIPPDVEEHFPEEICLSHYVEAWKFIIVF
;
A
#
# COMPACT_ATOMS: atom_id res chain seq x y z
N LEU A 1 9.47 11.34 11.46
CA LEU A 1 9.59 10.24 12.44
C LEU A 1 8.92 8.97 11.93
N LEU A 2 7.62 8.96 11.62
CA LEU A 2 6.91 7.80 11.06
C LEU A 2 7.57 7.24 9.79
N THR A 3 7.89 8.09 8.81
CA THR A 3 8.54 7.67 7.55
C THR A 3 9.89 6.97 7.80
N LEU A 4 10.69 7.45 8.75
CA LEU A 4 11.98 6.81 9.10
C LEU A 4 11.76 5.46 9.76
N THR A 5 10.78 5.36 10.67
CA THR A 5 10.40 4.09 11.29
C THR A 5 9.95 3.07 10.24
N LEU A 6 9.11 3.48 9.29
CA LEU A 6 8.62 2.63 8.21
C LEU A 6 9.76 2.16 7.29
N ILE A 7 10.70 3.04 6.94
CA ILE A 7 11.90 2.68 6.17
C ILE A 7 12.76 1.67 6.94
N SER A 8 12.95 1.86 8.24
CA SER A 8 13.68 0.89 9.07
C SER A 8 12.98 -0.47 9.07
N VAL A 9 11.65 -0.51 9.23
CA VAL A 9 10.90 -1.78 9.15
C VAL A 9 11.07 -2.47 7.80
N ALA A 10 10.98 -1.73 6.70
CA ALA A 10 11.20 -2.29 5.36
C ALA A 10 12.61 -2.89 5.22
N GLY A 11 13.63 -2.23 5.80
CA GLY A 11 15.01 -2.70 5.78
C GLY A 11 15.28 -3.96 6.60
N GLU A 12 14.49 -4.23 7.65
CA GLU A 12 14.64 -5.43 8.49
C GLU A 12 14.03 -6.69 7.83
N LEU A 13 13.11 -6.53 6.87
CA LEU A 13 12.42 -7.64 6.21
C LEU A 13 13.13 -8.00 4.90
N HIS A 14 13.95 -9.04 4.92
CA HIS A 14 14.86 -9.38 3.83
C HIS A 14 14.27 -10.37 2.82
N SER A 15 13.22 -11.11 3.22
CA SER A 15 12.59 -12.13 2.40
C SER A 15 11.09 -11.91 2.19
N TYR A 16 10.58 -12.41 1.07
CA TYR A 16 9.13 -12.41 0.79
C TYR A 16 8.31 -13.10 1.89
N SER A 17 8.85 -14.14 2.53
CA SER A 17 8.18 -14.86 3.63
C SER A 17 8.04 -13.98 4.87
N GLU A 18 9.12 -13.28 5.26
CA GLU A 18 9.09 -12.36 6.41
C GLU A 18 8.10 -11.22 6.18
N VAL A 19 8.06 -10.64 4.97
CA VAL A 19 7.06 -9.62 4.61
C VAL A 19 5.64 -10.17 4.72
N CYS A 20 5.39 -11.39 4.23
CA CYS A 20 4.07 -12.02 4.31
C CYS A 20 3.65 -12.31 5.76
N GLU A 21 4.56 -12.80 6.58
CA GLU A 21 4.29 -13.12 7.98
C GLU A 21 4.06 -11.83 8.81
N ALA A 22 4.87 -10.79 8.58
CA ALA A 22 4.66 -9.47 9.17
C ALA A 22 3.29 -8.90 8.79
N LEU A 23 2.94 -8.89 7.50
CA LEU A 23 1.65 -8.40 7.04
C LEU A 23 0.49 -9.19 7.67
N SER A 24 0.57 -10.52 7.67
CA SER A 24 -0.49 -11.38 8.22
C SER A 24 -0.68 -11.15 9.73
N THR A 25 0.41 -10.99 10.48
CA THR A 25 0.36 -10.67 11.91
C THR A 25 -0.29 -9.32 12.16
N LEU A 26 0.07 -8.31 11.36
CA LEU A 26 -0.51 -6.98 11.47
C LEU A 26 -2.00 -6.97 11.11
N GLU A 27 -2.42 -7.71 10.08
CA GLU A 27 -3.83 -7.84 9.70
C GLU A 27 -4.67 -8.48 10.81
N VAL A 28 -4.13 -9.50 11.51
CA VAL A 28 -4.76 -10.05 12.71
C VAL A 28 -4.89 -9.00 13.80
N ALA A 29 -3.80 -8.27 14.11
CA ALA A 29 -3.83 -7.21 15.11
C ALA A 29 -4.86 -6.11 14.78
N LEU A 30 -4.92 -5.66 13.52
CA LEU A 30 -5.91 -4.71 13.04
C LEU A 30 -7.34 -5.23 13.20
N GLY A 31 -7.56 -6.53 12.94
CA GLY A 31 -8.86 -7.18 13.16
C GLY A 31 -9.31 -7.11 14.63
N PHE A 32 -8.40 -7.34 15.57
CA PHE A 32 -8.70 -7.17 17.00
C PHE A 32 -8.90 -5.70 17.39
N LEU A 33 -8.02 -4.80 16.94
CA LEU A 33 -8.12 -3.37 17.20
C LEU A 33 -9.45 -2.77 16.72
N ALA A 34 -9.97 -3.23 15.58
CA ALA A 34 -11.28 -2.81 15.08
C ALA A 34 -12.43 -3.18 16.01
N MET A 35 -12.28 -4.23 16.82
CA MET A 35 -13.31 -4.74 17.73
C MET A 35 -13.13 -4.26 19.17
N THR A 36 -11.90 -4.13 19.64
CA THR A 36 -11.58 -3.83 21.05
C THR A 36 -11.08 -2.41 21.27
N GLY A 37 -10.67 -1.72 20.20
CA GLY A 37 -9.83 -0.53 20.31
C GLY A 37 -8.45 -0.85 20.87
N GLY A 38 -7.71 0.20 21.19
CA GLY A 38 -6.37 0.14 21.78
C GLY A 38 -5.86 1.54 22.10
N GLU A 39 -4.83 1.62 22.93
CA GLU A 39 -4.22 2.91 23.28
C GLU A 39 -3.26 3.34 22.14
N PRO A 40 -3.44 4.52 21.51
CA PRO A 40 -2.69 4.90 20.30
C PRO A 40 -1.16 4.89 20.44
N HIS A 41 -0.65 5.11 21.65
CA HIS A 41 0.77 5.15 22.00
C HIS A 41 1.31 3.84 22.58
N MET A 42 0.53 2.76 22.51
CA MET A 42 0.97 1.43 22.92
C MET A 42 1.81 0.87 21.79
N GLN A 43 2.94 0.26 22.13
CA GLN A 43 3.78 -0.41 21.15
C GLN A 43 3.03 -1.62 20.58
N LEU A 44 3.15 -1.81 19.27
CA LEU A 44 2.50 -2.92 18.58
C LEU A 44 3.02 -4.28 19.11
N SER A 45 4.30 -4.37 19.47
CA SER A 45 4.88 -5.56 20.12
C SER A 45 4.20 -5.86 21.47
N CYS A 46 4.02 -4.86 22.34
CA CYS A 46 3.34 -5.04 23.62
C CYS A 46 1.89 -5.45 23.43
N TYR A 47 1.17 -4.87 22.46
CA TYR A 47 -0.20 -5.27 22.17
C TYR A 47 -0.29 -6.74 21.74
N LEU A 48 0.59 -7.19 20.85
CA LEU A 48 0.65 -8.58 20.39
C LEU A 48 0.97 -9.56 21.53
N GLU A 49 1.96 -9.22 22.37
CA GLU A 49 2.45 -10.12 23.42
C GLU A 49 1.58 -10.12 24.66
N GLU A 50 1.16 -8.95 25.16
CA GLU A 50 0.51 -8.81 26.45
C GLU A 50 -1.03 -8.79 26.35
N VAL A 51 -1.58 -8.22 25.27
CA VAL A 51 -3.03 -8.11 25.10
C VAL A 51 -3.58 -9.29 24.32
N LEU A 52 -3.02 -9.57 23.13
CA LEU A 52 -3.47 -10.69 22.30
C LEU A 52 -2.87 -12.04 22.70
N GLN A 53 -1.84 -12.04 23.56
CA GLN A 53 -1.18 -13.25 24.05
C GLN A 53 -0.61 -14.12 22.91
N MET A 54 -0.15 -13.49 21.82
CA MET A 54 0.36 -14.15 20.62
C MET A 54 1.88 -14.37 20.62
N GLY A 55 2.58 -14.09 21.74
CA GLY A 55 4.04 -14.09 21.80
C GLY A 55 4.73 -15.42 21.43
N ASN A 56 4.02 -16.54 21.47
CA ASN A 56 4.50 -17.86 21.06
C ASN A 56 4.08 -18.30 19.64
N GLN A 57 3.14 -17.57 19.01
CA GLN A 57 2.60 -17.89 17.68
C GLN A 57 3.19 -17.02 16.57
N VAL A 58 3.76 -15.87 16.91
CA VAL A 58 4.39 -14.96 15.95
C VAL A 58 5.90 -15.19 15.94
N ALA A 59 6.52 -15.13 14.75
CA ALA A 59 7.96 -15.00 14.63
C ALA A 59 8.52 -13.89 15.54
N GLN A 60 9.15 -14.32 16.63
CA GLN A 60 9.81 -13.44 17.61
C GLN A 60 10.80 -12.46 16.98
N HIS A 61 11.41 -12.83 15.83
CA HIS A 61 12.31 -11.94 15.10
C HIS A 61 11.56 -10.77 14.48
N ILE A 62 10.40 -10.99 13.83
CA ILE A 62 9.57 -9.94 13.23
C ILE A 62 9.02 -9.00 14.30
N VAL A 63 8.50 -9.55 15.41
CA VAL A 63 7.97 -8.73 16.51
C VAL A 63 9.04 -7.80 17.08
N LYS A 64 10.26 -8.31 17.28
CA LYS A 64 11.37 -7.55 17.88
C LYS A 64 12.01 -6.57 16.90
N GLN A 65 12.14 -6.90 15.62
CA GLN A 65 12.83 -6.08 14.63
C GLN A 65 11.91 -5.05 13.96
N ALA A 66 10.67 -5.43 13.62
CA ALA A 66 9.75 -4.58 12.87
C ALA A 66 8.71 -3.88 13.76
N PHE A 67 8.13 -4.58 14.73
CA PHE A 67 6.94 -4.05 15.45
C PHE A 67 7.26 -3.29 16.74
N SER A 68 8.43 -3.52 17.35
CA SER A 68 8.89 -2.79 18.54
C SER A 68 9.04 -1.29 18.31
N MET A 69 9.29 -0.89 17.07
CA MET A 69 9.47 0.51 16.66
C MET A 69 8.14 1.21 16.34
N CYS A 70 7.04 0.46 16.27
CA CYS A 70 5.73 0.93 15.84
C CYS A 70 4.74 1.00 17.01
N TYR A 71 3.84 1.97 16.93
CA TYR A 71 2.75 2.16 17.87
C TYR A 71 1.43 1.82 17.20
N LEU A 72 0.36 1.58 17.97
CA LEU A 72 -0.96 1.23 17.43
C LEU A 72 -1.49 2.28 16.45
N LYS A 73 -1.21 3.56 16.69
CA LYS A 73 -1.57 4.65 15.76
C LYS A 73 -0.88 4.57 14.39
N HIS A 74 0.18 3.76 14.25
CA HIS A 74 0.92 3.57 13.00
C HIS A 74 0.46 2.35 12.19
N CYS A 75 -0.45 1.52 12.72
CA CYS A 75 -0.79 0.23 12.11
C CYS A 75 -1.34 0.34 10.69
N VAL A 76 -2.11 1.39 10.36
CA VAL A 76 -2.63 1.59 9.00
C VAL A 76 -1.49 1.90 8.02
N ALA A 77 -0.62 2.85 8.35
CA ALA A 77 0.53 3.19 7.50
C ALA A 77 1.51 2.01 7.35
N LEU A 78 1.69 1.23 8.42
CA LEU A 78 2.50 0.01 8.37
C LEU A 78 1.86 -1.07 7.49
N TRP A 79 0.53 -1.21 7.52
CA TRP A 79 -0.18 -2.15 6.65
C TRP A 79 -0.04 -1.76 5.18
N GLN A 80 -0.19 -0.46 4.85
CA GLN A 80 0.04 0.06 3.50
C GLN A 80 1.43 -0.30 2.98
N LEU A 81 2.46 -0.03 3.78
CA LEU A 81 3.84 -0.35 3.44
C LEU A 81 4.05 -1.86 3.20
N LEU A 82 3.64 -2.70 4.16
CA LEU A 82 3.86 -4.14 4.07
C LEU A 82 3.08 -4.77 2.92
N ALA A 83 1.87 -4.27 2.63
CA ALA A 83 1.07 -4.70 1.49
C ALA A 83 1.74 -4.33 0.15
N SER A 84 2.32 -3.12 0.05
CA SER A 84 3.11 -2.70 -1.11
C SER A 84 4.35 -3.59 -1.27
N LEU A 85 5.17 -3.73 -0.22
CA LEU A 85 6.37 -4.56 -0.23
C LEU A 85 6.09 -6.01 -0.63
N LYS A 86 4.96 -6.58 -0.17
CA LYS A 86 4.53 -7.92 -0.59
C LYS A 86 4.32 -7.96 -2.10
N SER A 87 3.63 -6.97 -2.65
CA SER A 87 3.30 -6.88 -4.08
C SER A 87 4.54 -6.63 -4.94
N GLU A 88 5.45 -5.79 -4.48
CA GLU A 88 6.76 -5.55 -5.11
C GLU A 88 7.60 -6.83 -5.17
N ASN A 89 7.67 -7.56 -4.05
CA ASN A 89 8.38 -8.84 -4.01
C ASN A 89 7.73 -9.89 -4.92
N MET A 90 6.40 -9.89 -5.05
CA MET A 90 5.72 -10.74 -6.03
C MET A 90 6.19 -10.43 -7.46
N LEU A 91 6.28 -9.15 -7.83
CA LEU A 91 6.81 -8.74 -9.15
C LEU A 91 8.25 -9.22 -9.37
N ARG A 92 9.13 -9.04 -8.37
CA ARG A 92 10.52 -9.56 -8.42
C ARG A 92 10.58 -11.08 -8.60
N LEU A 93 9.60 -11.80 -8.04
CA LEU A 93 9.42 -13.24 -8.19
C LEU A 93 8.66 -13.64 -9.47
N LYS A 94 8.40 -12.70 -10.38
CA LYS A 94 7.63 -12.89 -11.63
C LYS A 94 6.20 -13.40 -11.38
N ARG A 95 5.58 -12.98 -10.28
CA ARG A 95 4.18 -13.27 -9.93
C ARG A 95 3.37 -11.99 -10.03
N ASP A 96 2.12 -12.10 -10.51
CA ASP A 96 1.21 -10.97 -10.58
C ASP A 96 0.53 -10.72 -9.21
N PRO A 97 0.73 -9.57 -8.55
CA PRO A 97 0.03 -9.24 -7.30
C PRO A 97 -1.44 -8.86 -7.50
N PHE A 98 -1.87 -8.53 -8.73
CA PHE A 98 -3.20 -7.98 -9.02
C PHE A 98 -4.12 -8.96 -9.78
N VAL A 99 -3.92 -10.27 -9.64
CA VAL A 99 -4.76 -11.30 -10.30
C VAL A 99 -6.26 -11.12 -10.01
N GLY A 100 -6.62 -10.59 -8.84
CA GLY A 100 -8.03 -10.33 -8.48
C GLY A 100 -8.62 -9.01 -8.98
N VAL A 101 -7.82 -8.14 -9.61
CA VAL A 101 -8.31 -6.89 -10.20
C VAL A 101 -8.85 -7.18 -11.61
N SER A 102 -9.94 -6.51 -11.99
CA SER A 102 -10.56 -6.66 -13.31
C SER A 102 -9.60 -6.27 -14.45
N GLU A 103 -9.64 -6.99 -15.56
CA GLU A 103 -8.80 -6.74 -16.75
C GLU A 103 -9.03 -5.35 -17.37
N LYS A 104 -10.19 -4.72 -17.13
CA LYS A 104 -10.45 -3.34 -17.60
C LYS A 104 -9.54 -2.27 -16.99
N TYR A 105 -8.80 -2.61 -15.93
CA TYR A 105 -7.81 -1.74 -15.27
C TYR A 105 -6.36 -2.17 -15.53
N LYS A 106 -6.15 -3.09 -16.48
CA LYS A 106 -4.85 -3.66 -16.84
C LYS A 106 -4.52 -3.40 -18.31
N GLU A 107 -5.04 -2.34 -18.90
CA GLU A 107 -4.66 -1.95 -20.25
C GLU A 107 -3.15 -1.63 -20.27
N PRO A 108 -2.42 -2.09 -21.30
CA PRO A 108 -0.99 -1.87 -21.39
C PRO A 108 -0.70 -0.39 -21.61
N LEU A 109 0.41 0.07 -21.04
CA LEU A 109 0.92 1.42 -21.29
C LEU A 109 1.51 1.50 -22.70
N GLY A 110 1.22 2.58 -23.42
CA GLY A 110 1.91 2.95 -24.64
C GLY A 110 3.21 3.71 -24.36
N GLU A 111 3.93 4.07 -25.43
CA GLU A 111 5.20 4.78 -25.32
C GLU A 111 5.06 6.15 -24.66
N GLU A 112 3.94 6.85 -24.91
CA GLU A 112 3.69 8.17 -24.35
C GLU A 112 3.36 8.09 -22.86
N GLU A 113 2.52 7.15 -22.45
CA GLU A 113 2.20 6.91 -21.05
C GLU A 113 3.46 6.56 -20.24
N HIS A 114 4.33 5.72 -20.79
CA HIS A 114 5.64 5.44 -20.18
C HIS A 114 6.50 6.69 -20.01
N ARG A 115 6.54 7.55 -21.04
CA ARG A 115 7.31 8.81 -21.00
C ARG A 115 6.78 9.76 -19.94
N LEU A 116 5.46 9.89 -19.83
CA LEU A 116 4.78 10.77 -18.88
C LEU A 116 4.97 10.30 -17.43
N LEU A 117 4.75 9.01 -17.16
CA LEU A 117 4.96 8.42 -15.83
C LEU A 117 6.43 8.56 -15.39
N THR A 118 7.37 8.24 -16.27
CA THR A 118 8.81 8.44 -16.01
C THR A 118 9.12 9.88 -15.62
N ALA A 119 8.61 10.85 -16.39
CA ALA A 119 8.87 12.26 -16.16
C ALA A 119 8.27 12.75 -14.82
N PHE A 120 7.10 12.23 -14.42
CA PHE A 120 6.44 12.56 -13.17
C PHE A 120 7.19 12.02 -11.95
N PHE A 121 7.48 10.71 -11.92
CA PHE A 121 8.12 10.07 -10.77
C PHE A 121 9.61 10.41 -10.64
N SER A 122 10.28 10.85 -11.71
CA SER A 122 11.69 11.30 -11.62
C SER A 122 11.87 12.68 -10.97
N LYS A 123 10.81 13.51 -10.94
CA LYS A 123 10.90 14.90 -10.49
C LYS A 123 10.28 15.15 -9.12
N ASN A 124 9.34 14.31 -8.71
CA ASN A 124 8.53 14.52 -7.51
C ASN A 124 8.82 13.42 -6.48
N SER A 125 8.79 13.76 -5.19
CA SER A 125 8.85 12.76 -4.11
C SER A 125 7.49 12.06 -3.97
N ALA A 126 7.19 11.17 -4.90
CA ALA A 126 5.88 10.53 -5.05
C ALA A 126 5.77 9.18 -4.33
N ASP A 127 6.70 8.84 -3.44
CA ASP A 127 6.69 7.58 -2.65
C ASP A 127 5.38 7.41 -1.86
N SER A 128 4.86 8.50 -1.27
CA SER A 128 3.59 8.49 -0.56
C SER A 128 2.42 8.23 -1.51
N PHE A 129 2.42 8.86 -2.69
CA PHE A 129 1.39 8.64 -3.69
C PHE A 129 1.41 7.20 -4.21
N LEU A 130 2.59 6.60 -4.38
CA LEU A 130 2.72 5.21 -4.83
C LEU A 130 2.10 4.21 -3.85
N LEU A 131 2.20 4.47 -2.54
CA LEU A 131 1.51 3.69 -1.51
C LEU A 131 -0.01 3.87 -1.58
N GLU A 132 -0.50 5.08 -1.85
CA GLU A 132 -1.94 5.32 -2.05
C GLU A 132 -2.47 4.65 -3.33
N MET A 133 -1.69 4.68 -4.42
CA MET A 133 -2.00 3.93 -5.65
C MET A 133 -2.14 2.44 -5.35
N HIS A 134 -1.18 1.87 -4.60
CA HIS A 134 -1.18 0.46 -4.22
C HIS A 134 -2.41 0.09 -3.38
N GLU A 135 -2.70 0.89 -2.35
CA GLU A 135 -3.83 0.66 -1.48
C GLU A 135 -5.15 0.68 -2.27
N PHE A 136 -5.33 1.67 -3.15
CA PHE A 136 -6.51 1.78 -3.99
C PHE A 136 -6.70 0.52 -4.86
N LEU A 137 -5.63 0.01 -5.47
CA LEU A 137 -5.66 -1.24 -6.25
C LEU A 137 -6.13 -2.43 -5.39
N VAL A 138 -5.58 -2.58 -4.19
CA VAL A 138 -5.79 -3.77 -3.34
C VAL A 138 -7.12 -3.73 -2.56
N LEU A 139 -7.53 -2.57 -2.07
CA LEU A 139 -8.73 -2.41 -1.25
C LEU A 139 -9.97 -2.06 -2.05
N VAL A 140 -9.82 -1.28 -3.13
CA VAL A 140 -10.93 -0.74 -3.89
C VAL A 140 -11.13 -1.52 -5.17
N LEU A 141 -10.18 -1.47 -6.11
CA LEU A 141 -10.39 -2.08 -7.43
C LEU A 141 -10.51 -3.60 -7.40
N LYS A 142 -9.77 -4.26 -6.50
CA LYS A 142 -9.90 -5.72 -6.30
C LYS A 142 -11.27 -6.14 -5.77
N LYS A 143 -11.99 -5.26 -5.06
CA LYS A 143 -13.32 -5.53 -4.50
C LYS A 143 -14.45 -4.89 -5.31
N ALA A 144 -14.12 -4.13 -6.35
CA ALA A 144 -15.08 -3.46 -7.20
C ALA A 144 -15.84 -4.49 -8.06
N ASN A 145 -16.94 -5.00 -7.53
CA ASN A 145 -17.86 -5.89 -8.23
C ASN A 145 -18.80 -5.14 -9.17
N ASP A 146 -18.89 -3.81 -9.03
CA ASP A 146 -19.75 -2.96 -9.83
C ASP A 146 -18.94 -2.22 -10.91
N PRO A 147 -19.18 -2.50 -12.19
CA PRO A 147 -18.48 -1.84 -13.29
C PRO A 147 -18.76 -0.34 -13.41
N ASP A 148 -19.87 0.16 -12.86
CA ASP A 148 -20.29 1.56 -12.97
C ASP A 148 -19.72 2.48 -11.88
N THR A 149 -19.28 1.91 -10.75
CA THR A 149 -18.73 2.70 -9.63
C THR A 149 -17.37 3.33 -9.96
N TYR A 150 -16.54 2.63 -10.73
CA TYR A 150 -15.20 3.08 -11.11
C TYR A 150 -15.02 2.93 -12.62
N ARG A 151 -15.17 4.05 -13.34
CA ARG A 151 -15.01 4.07 -14.78
C ARG A 151 -13.54 4.13 -15.16
N PRO A 152 -13.09 3.32 -16.14
CA PRO A 152 -11.69 3.29 -16.55
C PRO A 152 -11.14 4.65 -17.02
N ASP A 153 -11.98 5.58 -17.49
CA ASP A 153 -11.53 6.88 -17.99
C ASP A 153 -11.45 7.98 -16.90
N TRP A 154 -11.93 7.72 -15.69
CA TRP A 154 -12.14 8.75 -14.65
C TRP A 154 -11.09 8.70 -13.54
N LEU A 155 -9.80 8.66 -13.90
CA LEU A 155 -8.76 8.50 -12.89
C LEU A 155 -8.78 9.65 -11.86
N LYS A 156 -8.74 10.90 -12.33
CA LYS A 156 -8.66 12.08 -11.46
C LYS A 156 -9.85 12.16 -10.51
N ASP A 157 -11.08 12.09 -11.05
CA ASP A 157 -12.31 12.13 -10.23
C ASP A 157 -12.37 10.97 -9.23
N THR A 158 -11.92 9.78 -9.65
CA THR A 158 -11.88 8.60 -8.79
C THR A 158 -10.91 8.79 -7.63
N LEU A 159 -9.71 9.32 -7.89
CA LEU A 159 -8.69 9.56 -6.86
C LEU A 159 -9.10 10.69 -5.91
N VAL A 160 -9.67 11.79 -6.43
CA VAL A 160 -10.20 12.87 -5.60
C VAL A 160 -11.25 12.33 -4.64
N SER A 161 -12.25 11.62 -5.16
CA SER A 161 -13.31 11.03 -4.33
C SER A 161 -12.78 9.95 -3.36
N TYR A 162 -11.69 9.27 -3.70
CA TYR A 162 -11.04 8.33 -2.80
C TYR A 162 -10.35 9.04 -1.62
N MET A 163 -9.58 10.08 -1.91
CA MET A 163 -8.81 10.84 -0.91
C MET A 163 -9.73 11.61 0.03
N GLU A 164 -10.80 12.22 -0.49
CA GLU A 164 -11.85 12.87 0.31
C GLU A 164 -12.50 11.91 1.31
N ARG A 165 -12.79 10.66 0.90
CA ARG A 165 -13.33 9.64 1.80
C ARG A 165 -12.36 9.21 2.90
N LYS A 166 -11.06 9.39 2.68
CA LYS A 166 -10.00 9.14 3.67
C LYS A 166 -9.68 10.34 4.55
N ASP A 167 -10.32 11.50 4.34
CA ASP A 167 -9.99 12.77 5.01
C ASP A 167 -8.51 13.14 4.80
N MET A 168 -8.01 12.91 3.58
CA MET A 168 -6.63 13.16 3.17
C MET A 168 -6.60 14.14 2.01
N ASP A 169 -5.67 15.10 2.06
CA ASP A 169 -5.42 15.98 0.93
C ASP A 169 -4.67 15.25 -0.19
N ILE A 170 -4.94 15.63 -1.43
CA ILE A 170 -4.17 15.17 -2.59
C ILE A 170 -2.81 15.87 -2.53
N PRO A 171 -1.69 15.15 -2.71
CA PRO A 171 -0.38 15.79 -2.78
C PRO A 171 -0.36 16.85 -3.90
N PRO A 172 0.14 18.08 -3.66
CA PRO A 172 0.13 19.15 -4.67
C PRO A 172 0.80 18.74 -5.98
N ASP A 173 1.89 17.99 -5.89
CA ASP A 173 2.60 17.47 -7.07
C ASP A 173 1.68 16.59 -7.94
N VAL A 174 0.86 15.75 -7.31
CA VAL A 174 -0.10 14.88 -8.01
C VAL A 174 -1.24 15.71 -8.60
N GLU A 175 -1.77 16.68 -7.85
CA GLU A 175 -2.88 17.51 -8.33
C GLU A 175 -2.49 18.37 -9.54
N GLU A 176 -1.29 18.95 -9.53
CA GLU A 176 -0.81 19.89 -10.54
C GLU A 176 -0.09 19.21 -11.72
N HIS A 177 0.63 18.11 -11.47
CA HIS A 177 1.57 17.55 -12.46
C HIS A 177 1.27 16.11 -12.87
N PHE A 178 0.31 15.42 -12.24
CA PHE A 178 -0.02 14.06 -12.66
C PHE A 178 -0.61 14.06 -14.08
N PRO A 179 -0.14 13.21 -15.01
CA PRO A 179 -0.55 13.29 -16.40
C PRO A 179 -2.04 12.95 -16.59
N GLU A 180 -2.77 13.81 -17.32
CA GLU A 180 -4.21 13.65 -17.56
C GLU A 180 -4.51 12.50 -18.54
N GLU A 181 -3.53 12.11 -19.35
CA GLU A 181 -3.61 11.01 -20.31
C GLU A 181 -3.62 9.63 -19.64
N ILE A 182 -3.19 9.55 -18.37
CA ILE A 182 -3.21 8.28 -17.63
C ILE A 182 -4.62 8.03 -17.12
N CYS A 183 -5.31 7.12 -17.80
CA CYS A 183 -6.60 6.59 -17.38
C CYS A 183 -6.48 5.57 -16.23
N LEU A 184 -7.60 5.34 -15.54
CA LEU A 184 -7.73 4.26 -14.57
C LEU A 184 -7.63 2.87 -15.23
N SER A 185 -7.87 2.79 -16.54
CA SER A 185 -7.64 1.57 -17.34
C SER A 185 -6.17 1.12 -17.33
N HIS A 186 -5.23 2.06 -17.20
CA HIS A 186 -3.78 1.79 -17.18
C HIS A 186 -3.23 1.60 -15.76
N TYR A 187 -4.06 1.72 -14.72
CA TYR A 187 -3.58 1.97 -13.35
C TYR A 187 -2.77 0.82 -12.76
N VAL A 188 -3.12 -0.43 -13.08
CA VAL A 188 -2.33 -1.61 -12.66
C VAL A 188 -0.96 -1.61 -13.32
N GLU A 189 -0.91 -1.40 -14.65
CA GLU A 189 0.34 -1.43 -15.40
C GLU A 189 1.23 -0.22 -15.08
N ALA A 190 0.63 0.95 -14.81
CA ALA A 190 1.32 2.13 -14.28
C ALA A 190 2.04 1.80 -12.98
N TRP A 191 1.34 1.24 -11.99
CA TRP A 191 1.96 0.88 -10.70
C TRP A 191 3.10 -0.13 -10.89
N LYS A 192 2.89 -1.19 -11.67
CA LYS A 192 3.94 -2.19 -11.97
C LYS A 192 5.16 -1.55 -12.62
N PHE A 193 4.95 -0.65 -13.58
CA PHE A 193 6.01 0.06 -14.28
C PHE A 193 6.85 0.89 -13.32
N ILE A 194 6.22 1.71 -12.47
CA ILE A 194 6.89 2.62 -11.53
C ILE A 194 7.75 1.85 -10.52
N ILE A 195 7.30 0.69 -10.05
CA ILE A 195 8.05 -0.14 -9.10
C ILE A 195 9.32 -0.75 -9.70
N VAL A 196 9.34 -0.96 -11.02
CA VAL A 196 10.46 -1.60 -11.73
C VAL A 196 11.41 -0.58 -12.35
N PHE A 197 10.92 0.64 -12.60
CA PHE A 197 11.66 1.76 -13.14
C PHE A 197 12.74 2.28 -12.17
#